data_AF-A0A0B2V4K1-F1
#
_entry.id   AF-A0A0B2V4K1-F1
#
_cell.length_a   1.000
_cell.length_b   1.000
_cell.length_c   1.000
_cell.angle_alpha   90.00
_cell.angle_beta   90.00
_cell.angle_gamma   90.00
#
_symmetry.space_group_name_H-M   'P 1'
#
loop_
_entity.id
_entity.type
_entity.pdbx_description
1 polymer ?
#
loop_
_entity_poly.entity_id
_entity_poly.type
_entity_poly.pdbx_seq_one_letter_code
_entity_poly.pdbx_strand_id
1 'polypeptide(L)'
;MRSAFESSSKVVSAPVMPLPGSVSSALYLLFLVVRVVVYFAKLCVSMSITSVTTFSATVVVCCLVIPYTNAFSIRELIKGGKRTSDATPVSCPTWHPFQCPNGDCVPIKYLCDGSPDCGDEYDENKSMCTAATRPPVEETASFLKALLNAHGNDFLVKVFGPKASNQLKGMGGVDKVAVALSQSPTIDAFGAEMNFTEDEVEKMTDLMAEIASGSNAGLTNNEAADFRFFVQKLHETGFF
;
A
#
# COMPACT_ATOMS: atom_id res chain seq x y z
N MET A 1 -21.41 62.24 -54.49
CA MET A 1 -21.56 63.67 -54.13
C MET A 1 -22.53 63.74 -52.98
N ARG A 2 -22.05 64.06 -51.79
CA ARG A 2 -22.31 65.32 -51.05
C ARG A 2 -23.20 64.97 -49.85
N SER A 3 -22.72 65.18 -48.62
CA SER A 3 -22.86 66.45 -47.87
C SER A 3 -24.34 66.70 -47.59
N ALA A 4 -24.80 67.12 -46.42
CA ALA A 4 -24.26 67.69 -45.20
C ALA A 4 -25.43 67.49 -44.19
N PHE A 5 -25.17 67.22 -42.91
CA PHE A 5 -25.07 68.24 -41.86
C PHE A 5 -26.36 69.07 -41.67
N GLU A 6 -26.71 69.18 -40.38
CA GLU A 6 -27.35 70.34 -39.73
C GLU A 6 -28.80 70.20 -39.21
N SER A 7 -28.85 70.32 -37.88
CA SER A 7 -29.79 71.14 -37.09
C SER A 7 -31.17 70.62 -36.69
N SER A 8 -31.22 70.11 -35.45
CA SER A 8 -31.92 70.70 -34.32
C SER A 8 -33.26 71.42 -34.56
N SER A 9 -34.38 70.83 -34.09
CA SER A 9 -35.23 71.40 -33.03
C SER A 9 -36.67 70.84 -33.03
N LYS A 10 -37.26 70.88 -31.83
CA LYS A 10 -38.70 70.86 -31.46
C LYS A 10 -39.40 69.51 -31.20
N VAL A 11 -39.36 69.15 -29.91
CA VAL A 11 -40.49 68.97 -28.97
C VAL A 11 -41.84 68.56 -29.59
N VAL A 12 -42.29 67.34 -29.27
CA VAL A 12 -43.72 66.99 -29.10
C VAL A 12 -43.83 65.97 -27.96
N SER A 13 -44.76 66.23 -27.05
CA SER A 13 -45.02 65.45 -25.83
C SER A 13 -45.87 64.18 -26.06
N ALA A 14 -45.74 63.25 -25.09
CA ALA A 14 -46.64 62.13 -24.70
C ALA A 14 -46.47 60.78 -25.45
N PRO A 15 -46.82 59.62 -24.84
CA PRO A 15 -47.48 59.40 -23.54
C PRO A 15 -46.71 58.50 -22.54
N VAL A 16 -47.20 58.56 -21.30
CA VAL A 16 -46.83 57.76 -20.14
C VAL A 16 -47.05 56.25 -20.37
N MET A 17 -46.06 55.44 -20.01
CA MET A 17 -46.21 54.02 -19.69
C MET A 17 -45.65 53.74 -18.28
N PRO A 18 -46.32 52.88 -17.49
CA PRO A 18 -45.96 52.63 -16.09
C PRO A 18 -44.72 51.75 -16.02
N LEU A 19 -43.72 52.17 -15.25
CA LEU A 19 -42.55 51.35 -14.93
C LEU A 19 -42.85 50.44 -13.72
N PRO A 20 -42.34 49.20 -13.73
CA PRO A 20 -42.78 48.11 -12.88
C PRO A 20 -42.35 48.33 -11.43
N GLY A 21 -43.25 47.90 -10.53
CA GLY A 21 -43.11 47.99 -9.09
C GLY A 21 -41.82 47.38 -8.55
N SER A 22 -41.42 47.92 -7.40
CA SER A 22 -40.31 47.49 -6.57
C SER A 22 -40.36 46.00 -6.27
N VAL A 23 -39.67 45.19 -7.08
CA VAL A 23 -39.27 43.85 -6.65
C VAL A 23 -38.16 44.02 -5.61
N SER A 24 -38.39 43.49 -4.41
CA SER A 24 -37.45 43.57 -3.28
C SER A 24 -36.05 43.17 -3.73
N SER A 25 -35.03 43.95 -3.36
CA SER A 25 -33.61 43.73 -3.70
C SER A 25 -33.13 42.31 -3.38
N ALA A 26 -33.75 41.65 -2.39
CA ALA A 26 -33.54 40.25 -2.04
C ALA A 26 -33.96 39.26 -3.15
N LEU A 27 -35.07 39.50 -3.86
CA LEU A 27 -35.49 38.63 -4.96
C LEU A 27 -34.52 38.76 -6.15
N TYR A 28 -34.03 39.96 -6.45
CA TYR A 28 -33.10 40.17 -7.55
C TYR A 28 -31.78 39.43 -7.33
N LEU A 29 -31.24 39.49 -6.09
CA LEU A 29 -30.06 38.71 -5.68
C LEU A 29 -30.31 37.20 -5.78
N LEU A 30 -31.48 36.72 -5.35
CA LEU A 30 -31.83 35.29 -5.45
C LEU A 30 -31.88 34.83 -6.92
N PHE A 31 -32.50 35.60 -7.81
CA PHE A 31 -32.52 35.29 -9.26
C PHE A 31 -31.13 35.30 -9.88
N LEU A 32 -30.24 36.20 -9.43
CA LEU A 32 -28.87 36.29 -9.91
C LEU A 32 -28.05 35.07 -9.46
N VAL A 33 -28.17 34.66 -8.20
CA VAL A 33 -27.52 33.44 -7.67
C VAL A 33 -28.03 32.20 -8.39
N VAL A 34 -29.34 32.05 -8.59
CA VAL A 34 -29.91 30.91 -9.34
C VAL A 34 -29.40 30.89 -10.79
N ARG A 35 -29.34 32.04 -11.47
CA ARG A 35 -28.78 32.12 -12.83
C ARG A 35 -27.30 31.74 -12.89
N VAL A 36 -26.51 32.18 -11.91
CA VAL A 36 -25.08 31.85 -11.81
C VAL A 36 -24.88 30.36 -11.57
N VAL A 37 -25.62 29.75 -10.64
CA VAL A 37 -25.55 28.31 -10.34
C VAL A 37 -25.96 27.47 -11.56
N VAL A 38 -27.04 27.84 -12.25
CA VAL A 38 -27.49 27.14 -13.48
C VAL A 38 -26.49 27.32 -14.62
N TYR A 39 -25.84 28.47 -14.74
CA TYR A 39 -24.78 28.72 -15.72
C TYR A 39 -23.55 27.85 -15.45
N PHE A 40 -23.07 27.79 -14.21
CA PHE A 40 -21.96 26.91 -13.82
C PHE A 40 -22.28 25.43 -13.99
N ALA A 41 -23.51 25.00 -13.70
CA ALA A 41 -23.96 23.63 -13.95
C ALA A 41 -23.97 23.31 -15.47
N LYS A 42 -24.44 24.25 -16.31
CA LYS A 42 -24.39 24.10 -17.78
C LYS A 42 -22.96 24.08 -18.32
N LEU A 43 -22.04 24.88 -17.77
CA LEU A 43 -20.61 24.81 -18.13
C LEU A 43 -20.00 23.46 -17.74
N CYS A 44 -20.31 22.94 -16.55
CA CYS A 44 -19.78 21.66 -16.06
C CYS A 44 -20.27 20.47 -16.90
N VAL A 45 -21.55 20.49 -17.30
CA VAL A 45 -22.14 19.50 -18.22
C VAL A 45 -21.55 19.65 -19.63
N SER A 46 -21.35 20.88 -20.13
CA SER A 46 -20.75 21.10 -21.46
C SER A 46 -19.28 20.68 -21.52
N MET A 47 -18.51 20.87 -20.43
CA MET A 47 -17.12 20.45 -20.29
C MET A 47 -17.00 18.92 -20.18
N SER A 48 -17.96 18.26 -19.54
CA SER A 48 -18.07 16.79 -19.50
C SER A 48 -18.47 16.21 -20.85
N ILE A 49 -19.43 16.83 -21.57
CA ILE A 49 -19.90 16.35 -22.88
C ILE A 49 -18.83 16.56 -23.96
N THR A 50 -18.14 17.71 -24.00
CA THR A 50 -17.03 17.94 -24.95
C THR A 50 -15.83 17.04 -24.69
N SER A 51 -15.55 16.67 -23.44
CA SER A 51 -14.54 15.66 -23.11
C SER A 51 -14.95 14.26 -23.58
N VAL A 52 -16.21 13.86 -23.41
CA VAL A 52 -16.71 12.53 -23.84
C VAL A 52 -16.84 12.40 -25.36
N THR A 53 -17.21 13.46 -26.08
CA THR A 53 -17.32 13.45 -27.55
C THR A 53 -15.96 13.55 -28.25
N THR A 54 -14.97 14.21 -27.65
CA THR A 54 -13.58 14.19 -28.14
C THR A 54 -12.88 12.87 -27.82
N PHE A 55 -13.19 12.25 -26.68
CA PHE A 55 -12.69 10.92 -26.32
C PHE A 55 -13.27 9.83 -27.23
N SER A 56 -14.56 9.90 -27.57
CA SER A 56 -15.18 8.93 -28.50
C SER A 56 -14.69 9.11 -29.94
N ALA A 57 -14.51 10.35 -30.41
CA ALA A 57 -13.99 10.61 -31.76
C ALA A 57 -12.51 10.20 -31.90
N THR A 58 -11.67 10.41 -30.89
CA THR A 58 -10.26 10.01 -30.92
C THR A 58 -10.07 8.50 -30.84
N VAL A 59 -10.86 7.78 -30.04
CA VAL A 59 -10.83 6.31 -29.96
C VAL A 59 -11.31 5.67 -31.27
N VAL A 60 -12.36 6.20 -31.90
CA VAL A 60 -12.87 5.69 -33.19
C VAL A 60 -11.87 5.95 -34.32
N VAL A 61 -11.22 7.11 -34.35
CA VAL A 61 -10.15 7.39 -35.32
C VAL A 61 -8.95 6.47 -35.08
N CYS A 62 -8.53 6.25 -33.83
CA CYS A 62 -7.43 5.35 -33.48
C CYS A 62 -7.70 3.89 -33.91
N CYS A 63 -8.94 3.41 -33.78
CA CYS A 63 -9.35 2.07 -34.21
C CYS A 63 -9.43 1.88 -35.73
N LEU A 64 -9.55 2.96 -36.52
CA LEU A 64 -9.69 2.88 -37.98
C LEU A 64 -8.38 3.19 -38.73
N VAL A 65 -7.38 3.78 -38.08
CA VAL A 65 -6.08 4.12 -38.70
C VAL A 65 -4.88 3.32 -38.20
N ILE A 66 -5.04 2.39 -37.26
CA ILE A 66 -3.98 1.44 -36.90
C ILE A 66 -4.22 0.13 -37.66
N PRO A 67 -3.51 -0.16 -38.77
CA PRO A 67 -3.54 -1.47 -39.37
C PRO A 67 -3.00 -2.49 -38.38
N TYR A 68 -3.81 -3.54 -38.17
CA TYR A 68 -3.46 -4.80 -37.54
C TYR A 68 -2.00 -5.20 -37.79
N THR A 69 -1.13 -4.89 -36.84
CA THR A 69 0.21 -5.47 -36.76
C THR A 69 0.34 -6.07 -35.37
N ASN A 70 0.20 -7.40 -35.36
CA ASN A 70 0.64 -8.40 -34.40
C ASN A 70 0.71 -8.00 -32.92
N ALA A 71 -0.09 -8.70 -32.12
CA ALA A 71 -0.14 -8.70 -30.66
C ALA A 71 1.23 -8.39 -29.99
N PHE A 72 1.34 -7.21 -29.41
CA PHE A 72 2.43 -6.87 -28.50
C PHE A 72 2.17 -7.58 -27.17
N SER A 73 2.92 -8.65 -26.88
CA SER A 73 2.87 -9.27 -25.56
C SER A 73 3.64 -8.39 -24.57
N ILE A 74 2.98 -7.98 -23.49
CA ILE A 74 3.56 -7.20 -22.38
C ILE A 74 4.76 -7.93 -21.74
N ARG A 75 4.93 -9.24 -22.02
CA ARG A 75 6.07 -10.05 -21.57
C ARG A 75 7.43 -9.56 -22.10
N GLU A 76 7.47 -8.84 -23.22
CA GLU A 76 8.73 -8.30 -23.78
C GLU A 76 9.18 -6.99 -23.10
N LEU A 77 8.27 -6.26 -22.44
CA LEU A 77 8.64 -5.05 -21.69
C LEU A 77 9.20 -5.35 -20.29
N ILE A 78 9.01 -6.57 -19.77
CA ILE A 78 9.51 -6.99 -18.45
C ILE A 78 10.93 -7.58 -18.57
N LYS A 79 11.38 -8.01 -19.76
CA LYS A 79 12.68 -8.68 -19.95
C LYS A 79 13.79 -7.80 -20.59
N GLY A 80 13.53 -6.53 -20.86
CA GLY A 80 14.43 -5.67 -21.64
C GLY A 80 15.19 -4.59 -20.88
N GLY A 81 15.12 -4.53 -19.56
CA GLY A 81 15.88 -3.57 -18.75
C GLY A 81 17.32 -4.04 -18.53
N LYS A 82 18.17 -4.00 -19.56
CA LYS A 82 19.63 -4.12 -19.39
C LYS A 82 20.11 -2.88 -18.63
N ARG A 83 20.10 -2.93 -17.29
CA ARG A 83 20.91 -2.02 -16.47
C ARG A 83 22.35 -2.24 -16.90
N THR A 84 22.91 -1.33 -17.68
CA THR A 84 24.36 -1.19 -17.78
C THR A 84 24.83 -0.60 -16.45
N SER A 85 24.88 -1.44 -15.43
CA SER A 85 25.78 -1.22 -14.31
C SER A 85 27.18 -1.50 -14.85
N ASP A 86 27.84 -0.44 -15.34
CA ASP A 86 29.29 -0.35 -15.16
C ASP A 86 29.54 -0.04 -13.68
N ALA A 87 29.20 -1.02 -12.86
CA ALA A 87 29.66 -1.15 -11.51
C ALA A 87 30.27 -2.54 -11.53
N THR A 88 31.60 -2.60 -11.52
CA THR A 88 32.28 -3.78 -11.01
C THR A 88 31.55 -4.18 -9.73
N PRO A 89 31.04 -5.42 -9.59
CA PRO A 89 30.52 -5.84 -8.30
C PRO A 89 31.66 -5.61 -7.33
N VAL A 90 31.49 -4.67 -6.39
CA VAL A 90 32.40 -4.53 -5.26
C VAL A 90 32.16 -5.79 -4.45
N SER A 91 32.84 -6.85 -4.87
CA SER A 91 32.73 -8.15 -4.26
C SER A 91 33.48 -8.04 -2.96
N CYS A 92 32.73 -7.94 -1.87
CA CYS A 92 33.31 -8.02 -0.55
C CYS A 92 34.14 -9.31 -0.41
N PRO A 93 35.27 -9.26 0.33
CA PRO A 93 36.12 -10.42 0.52
C PRO A 93 35.41 -11.47 1.38
N THR A 94 35.82 -12.74 1.27
CA THR A 94 35.15 -13.86 1.94
C THR A 94 35.12 -13.73 3.46
N TRP A 95 36.07 -13.00 4.06
CA TRP A 95 36.13 -12.75 5.49
C TRP A 95 35.26 -11.59 5.98
N HIS A 96 34.76 -10.71 5.09
CA HIS A 96 33.82 -9.63 5.41
C HIS A 96 32.71 -9.62 4.35
N PRO A 97 31.88 -10.67 4.26
CA PRO A 97 31.04 -10.90 3.08
C PRO A 97 29.81 -9.97 2.98
N PHE A 98 29.48 -9.20 4.01
CA PHE A 98 28.35 -8.28 3.99
C PHE A 98 28.79 -6.89 3.52
N GLN A 99 28.05 -6.32 2.56
CA GLN A 99 28.32 -4.98 2.05
C GLN A 99 27.32 -3.96 2.60
N CYS A 100 27.81 -2.94 3.31
CA CYS A 100 27.05 -1.78 3.76
C CYS A 100 26.59 -0.92 2.56
N PRO A 101 25.53 -0.10 2.69
CA PRO A 101 25.07 0.81 1.64
C PRO A 101 26.14 1.81 1.18
N ASN A 102 27.02 2.20 2.11
CA ASN A 102 28.16 3.09 1.84
C ASN A 102 29.31 2.41 1.09
N GLY A 103 29.25 1.09 0.88
CA GLY A 103 30.27 0.31 0.17
C GLY A 103 31.29 -0.39 1.07
N ASP A 104 31.27 -0.13 2.38
CA ASP A 104 32.08 -0.84 3.37
C ASP A 104 31.70 -2.32 3.45
N CYS A 105 32.64 -3.17 3.84
CA CYS A 105 32.42 -4.60 4.01
C CYS A 105 32.60 -4.99 5.47
N VAL A 106 31.64 -5.69 6.08
CA VAL A 106 31.70 -6.15 7.47
C VAL A 106 31.56 -7.68 7.58
N PRO A 107 32.13 -8.32 8.61
CA PRO A 107 31.88 -9.71 8.94
C PRO A 107 30.43 -9.91 9.38
N ILE A 108 29.81 -11.05 9.03
CA ILE A 108 28.43 -11.39 9.45
C ILE A 108 28.28 -11.37 10.98
N LYS A 109 29.34 -11.71 11.72
CA LYS A 109 29.33 -11.71 13.20
C LYS A 109 29.21 -10.32 13.84
N TYR A 110 29.42 -9.25 13.08
CA TYR A 110 29.28 -7.86 13.53
C TYR A 110 27.97 -7.25 13.05
N LEU A 111 27.11 -8.02 12.37
CA LEU A 111 25.76 -7.58 12.12
C LEU A 111 24.99 -7.69 13.44
N CYS A 112 24.47 -6.56 13.92
CA CYS A 112 23.56 -6.51 15.06
C CYS A 112 24.20 -6.94 16.37
N ASP A 113 25.48 -6.62 16.54
CA ASP A 113 26.25 -6.95 17.73
C ASP A 113 26.22 -5.83 18.78
N GLY A 114 25.54 -4.72 18.47
CA GLY A 114 25.38 -3.54 19.34
C GLY A 114 26.46 -2.48 19.13
N SER A 115 27.37 -2.67 18.17
CA SER A 115 28.40 -1.70 17.79
C SER A 115 28.27 -1.32 16.31
N PRO A 116 28.36 -0.03 15.95
CA PRO A 116 28.29 0.36 14.55
C PRO A 116 29.62 0.06 13.82
N ASP A 117 29.59 -0.93 12.93
CA ASP A 117 30.70 -1.29 12.03
C ASP A 117 30.51 -0.73 10.61
N CYS A 118 29.27 -0.46 10.16
CA CYS A 118 29.04 0.33 8.95
C CYS A 118 29.14 1.84 9.27
N GLY A 119 29.65 2.64 8.32
CA GLY A 119 29.75 4.09 8.50
C GLY A 119 28.41 4.83 8.68
N ASP A 120 27.29 4.22 8.27
CA ASP A 120 25.91 4.68 8.47
C ASP A 120 25.14 3.88 9.52
N GLU A 121 25.82 3.03 10.32
CA GLU A 121 25.22 2.14 11.32
C GLU A 121 24.14 1.21 10.72
N TYR A 122 24.23 0.93 9.41
CA TYR A 122 23.23 0.11 8.70
C TYR A 122 23.20 -1.34 9.19
N ASP A 123 24.35 -1.87 9.58
CA ASP A 123 24.52 -3.15 10.26
C ASP A 123 23.80 -3.22 11.61
N GLU A 124 23.59 -2.09 12.28
CA GLU A 124 22.84 -1.96 13.54
C GLU A 124 21.41 -1.45 13.35
N ASN A 125 20.99 -1.21 12.11
CA ASN A 125 19.66 -0.72 11.83
C ASN A 125 18.63 -1.77 12.27
N LYS A 126 17.68 -1.35 13.12
CA LYS A 126 16.63 -2.22 13.65
C LYS A 126 15.93 -3.04 12.55
N SER A 127 15.65 -2.45 11.39
CA SER A 127 15.03 -3.16 10.27
C SER A 127 15.88 -4.32 9.69
N MET A 128 17.21 -4.17 9.67
CA MET A 128 18.17 -5.20 9.31
C MET A 128 18.29 -6.26 10.42
N CYS A 129 18.44 -5.81 11.66
CA CYS A 129 18.66 -6.70 12.80
C CYS A 129 17.48 -7.58 13.16
N THR A 130 16.27 -7.09 12.92
CA THR A 130 15.11 -7.94 13.10
C THR A 130 15.10 -9.12 12.12
N ALA A 131 15.79 -9.02 10.97
CA ALA A 131 15.94 -10.13 10.02
C ALA A 131 17.10 -11.08 10.40
N ALA A 132 18.19 -10.56 10.99
CA ALA A 132 19.36 -11.35 11.37
C ALA A 132 19.13 -12.24 12.63
N THR A 133 18.30 -11.78 13.57
CA THR A 133 18.06 -12.48 14.84
C THR A 133 16.87 -13.47 14.77
N ARG A 134 16.13 -13.49 13.66
CA ARG A 134 15.02 -14.43 13.46
C ARG A 134 15.50 -15.82 13.06
N PRO A 135 14.73 -16.88 13.38
CA PRO A 135 15.06 -18.22 12.90
C PRO A 135 15.00 -18.26 11.36
N PRO A 136 15.92 -18.99 10.70
CA PRO A 136 15.90 -19.10 9.24
C PRO A 136 14.62 -19.80 8.76
N VAL A 137 14.20 -19.47 7.54
CA VAL A 137 12.90 -19.92 6.98
C VAL A 137 12.77 -21.43 7.00
N GLU A 138 13.83 -22.16 6.66
CA GLU A 138 13.84 -23.62 6.59
C GLU A 138 13.65 -24.25 7.98
N GLU A 139 14.25 -23.66 9.01
CA GLU A 139 14.07 -24.11 10.40
C GLU A 139 12.67 -23.77 10.90
N THR A 140 12.19 -22.55 10.65
CA THR A 140 10.82 -22.14 10.99
C THR A 140 9.77 -23.06 10.34
N ALA A 141 9.93 -23.38 9.06
CA ALA A 141 9.03 -24.27 8.34
C ALA A 141 9.07 -25.70 8.91
N SER A 142 10.25 -26.21 9.21
CA SER A 142 10.43 -27.54 9.80
C SER A 142 9.81 -27.61 11.19
N PHE A 143 9.98 -26.55 11.98
CA PHE A 143 9.38 -26.42 13.31
C PHE A 143 7.85 -26.41 13.26
N LEU A 144 7.24 -25.59 12.38
CA LEU A 144 5.79 -25.56 12.22
C LEU A 144 5.24 -26.93 11.76
N LYS A 145 5.93 -27.62 10.85
CA LYS A 145 5.56 -28.98 10.42
C LYS A 145 5.65 -29.97 11.59
N ALA A 146 6.68 -29.88 12.41
CA ALA A 146 6.84 -30.73 13.59
C ALA A 146 5.70 -30.54 14.60
N LEU A 147 5.30 -29.29 14.86
CA LEU A 147 4.16 -28.99 15.75
C LEU A 147 2.84 -29.56 15.22
N LEU A 148 2.55 -29.39 13.93
CA LEU A 148 1.35 -29.95 13.31
C LEU A 148 1.35 -31.48 13.36
N ASN A 149 2.51 -32.11 13.20
CA ASN A 149 2.65 -33.56 13.30
C ASN A 149 2.48 -34.07 14.74
N ALA A 150 2.95 -33.32 15.74
CA ALA A 150 2.89 -33.71 17.16
C ALA A 150 1.51 -33.46 17.79
N HIS A 151 0.90 -32.31 17.49
CA HIS A 151 -0.30 -31.81 18.18
C HIS A 151 -1.55 -31.79 17.28
N GLY A 152 -1.39 -32.16 16.00
CA GLY A 152 -2.47 -32.28 15.03
C GLY A 152 -2.54 -31.11 14.03
N ASN A 153 -3.19 -31.37 12.90
CA ASN A 153 -3.24 -30.47 11.73
C ASN A 153 -3.91 -29.11 11.99
N ASP A 154 -4.68 -29.00 13.08
CA ASP A 154 -5.39 -27.78 13.48
C ASP A 154 -4.84 -27.17 14.78
N PHE A 155 -3.71 -27.68 15.31
CA PHE A 155 -3.09 -27.14 16.52
C PHE A 155 -2.89 -25.61 16.42
N LEU A 156 -2.39 -25.17 15.27
CA LEU A 156 -2.11 -23.76 14.98
C LEU A 156 -3.36 -22.87 14.92
N VAL A 157 -4.57 -23.43 14.89
CA VAL A 157 -5.82 -22.66 15.05
C VAL A 157 -5.91 -22.03 16.44
N LYS A 158 -5.37 -22.68 17.46
CA LYS A 158 -5.34 -22.13 18.82
C LYS A 158 -4.46 -20.88 18.92
N VAL A 159 -3.44 -20.79 18.07
CA VAL A 159 -2.43 -19.71 18.09
C VAL A 159 -2.79 -18.60 17.10
N PHE A 160 -3.06 -18.96 15.85
CA PHE A 160 -3.26 -18.03 14.73
C PHE A 160 -4.75 -17.86 14.36
N GLY A 161 -5.66 -18.48 15.11
CA GLY A 161 -7.10 -18.40 14.86
C GLY A 161 -7.59 -19.28 13.70
N PRO A 162 -8.87 -19.13 13.30
CA PRO A 162 -9.55 -20.05 12.38
C PRO A 162 -8.92 -20.13 10.97
N LYS A 163 -8.22 -19.07 10.53
CA LYS A 163 -7.51 -19.03 9.24
C LYS A 163 -6.36 -20.04 9.17
N ALA A 164 -5.84 -20.47 10.31
CA ALA A 164 -4.79 -21.46 10.40
C ALA A 164 -5.26 -22.92 10.30
N SER A 165 -6.57 -23.14 10.11
CA SER A 165 -7.14 -24.47 9.95
C SER A 165 -6.55 -25.21 8.74
N ASN A 166 -6.61 -26.53 8.81
CA ASN A 166 -6.12 -27.43 7.78
C ASN A 166 -4.67 -27.14 7.41
N GLN A 167 -3.76 -27.11 8.40
CA GLN A 167 -2.33 -26.85 8.21
C GLN A 167 -2.06 -25.49 7.55
N LEU A 168 -2.65 -24.42 8.08
CA LEU A 168 -2.45 -23.04 7.62
C LEU A 168 -2.91 -22.80 6.17
N LYS A 169 -3.80 -23.63 5.62
CA LYS A 169 -4.23 -23.51 4.21
C LYS A 169 -4.86 -22.16 3.91
N GLY A 170 -5.62 -21.59 4.86
CA GLY A 170 -6.21 -20.25 4.73
C GLY A 170 -5.18 -19.12 4.71
N MET A 171 -3.95 -19.38 5.14
CA MET A 171 -2.82 -18.46 5.19
C MET A 171 -1.80 -18.73 4.07
N GLY A 172 -2.12 -19.63 3.12
CA GLY A 172 -1.21 -20.01 2.03
C GLY A 172 -0.28 -21.18 2.36
N GLY A 173 -0.53 -21.89 3.46
CA GLY A 173 0.21 -23.08 3.89
C GLY A 173 1.44 -22.78 4.73
N VAL A 174 2.04 -23.85 5.26
CA VAL A 174 3.13 -23.76 6.24
C VAL A 174 4.34 -22.98 5.72
N ASP A 175 4.74 -23.20 4.47
CA ASP A 175 5.93 -22.57 3.92
C ASP A 175 5.74 -21.04 3.75
N LYS A 176 4.54 -20.59 3.37
CA LYS A 176 4.24 -19.15 3.28
C LYS A 176 4.28 -18.50 4.67
N VAL A 177 3.68 -19.14 5.67
CA VAL A 177 3.67 -18.64 7.04
C VAL A 177 5.08 -18.62 7.64
N ALA A 178 5.89 -19.63 7.36
CA ALA A 178 7.28 -19.67 7.82
C ALA A 178 8.12 -18.52 7.24
N VAL A 179 7.96 -18.22 5.94
CA VAL A 179 8.58 -17.06 5.29
C VAL A 179 8.14 -15.78 5.98
N ALA A 180 6.83 -15.59 6.17
CA ALA A 180 6.30 -14.39 6.79
C ALA A 180 6.79 -14.22 8.24
N LEU A 181 6.75 -15.26 9.07
CA LEU A 181 7.25 -15.19 10.46
C LEU A 181 8.75 -14.87 10.53
N SER A 182 9.53 -15.34 9.55
CA SER A 182 10.98 -15.13 9.53
C SER A 182 11.37 -13.76 8.94
N GLN A 183 10.51 -13.15 8.12
CA GLN A 183 10.84 -11.92 7.39
C GLN A 183 10.04 -10.68 7.83
N SER A 184 8.84 -10.84 8.38
CA SER A 184 7.99 -9.72 8.78
C SER A 184 8.59 -8.99 9.98
N PRO A 185 8.82 -7.67 9.91
CA PRO A 185 9.52 -6.91 10.96
C PRO A 185 8.74 -6.83 12.28
N THR A 186 7.41 -6.78 12.23
CA THR A 186 6.53 -6.69 13.40
C THR A 186 5.33 -7.61 13.23
N ILE A 187 4.65 -7.88 14.33
CA ILE A 187 3.40 -8.65 14.36
C ILE A 187 2.31 -8.02 13.48
N ASP A 188 2.26 -6.69 13.39
CA ASP A 188 1.33 -5.98 12.50
C ASP A 188 1.66 -6.22 11.02
N ALA A 189 2.94 -6.18 10.66
CA ALA A 189 3.39 -6.46 9.29
C ALA A 189 3.12 -7.91 8.90
N PHE A 190 3.29 -8.85 9.83
CA PHE A 190 2.90 -10.23 9.64
C PHE A 190 1.37 -10.37 9.48
N GLY A 191 0.59 -9.70 10.33
CA GLY A 191 -0.87 -9.69 10.25
C GLY A 191 -1.36 -9.18 8.90
N ALA A 192 -0.78 -8.10 8.39
CA ALA A 192 -1.10 -7.56 7.07
C ALA A 192 -0.81 -8.57 5.93
N GLU A 193 0.35 -9.24 5.96
CA GLU A 193 0.72 -10.25 4.95
C GLU A 193 -0.16 -11.51 5.01
N MET A 194 -0.61 -11.89 6.22
CA MET A 194 -1.55 -13.00 6.45
C MET A 194 -3.03 -12.62 6.31
N ASN A 195 -3.31 -11.36 5.99
CA ASN A 195 -4.66 -10.81 5.87
C ASN A 195 -5.49 -11.00 7.16
N PHE A 196 -4.89 -10.68 8.30
CA PHE A 196 -5.53 -10.63 9.61
C PHE A 196 -6.19 -9.27 9.86
N THR A 197 -7.29 -9.27 10.61
CA THR A 197 -7.88 -8.05 11.15
C THR A 197 -7.10 -7.56 12.38
N GLU A 198 -7.27 -6.30 12.76
CA GLU A 198 -6.64 -5.73 13.97
C GLU A 198 -6.97 -6.59 15.22
N ASP A 199 -8.23 -6.98 15.40
CA ASP A 199 -8.65 -7.86 16.50
C ASP A 199 -8.00 -9.27 16.46
N GLU A 200 -7.64 -9.77 15.28
CA GLU A 200 -6.96 -11.07 15.13
C GLU A 200 -5.49 -10.95 15.52
N VAL A 201 -4.85 -9.83 15.14
CA VAL A 201 -3.48 -9.50 15.53
C VAL A 201 -3.39 -9.31 17.04
N GLU A 202 -4.31 -8.54 17.65
CA GLU A 202 -4.33 -8.31 19.10
C GLU A 202 -4.44 -9.63 19.89
N LYS A 203 -5.38 -10.51 19.53
CA LYS A 203 -5.52 -11.83 20.18
C LYS A 203 -4.28 -12.70 20.07
N MET A 204 -3.62 -12.66 18.91
CA MET A 204 -2.39 -13.42 18.70
C MET A 204 -1.25 -12.84 19.55
N THR A 205 -1.12 -11.52 19.61
CA THR A 205 -0.16 -10.81 20.47
C THR A 205 -0.35 -11.19 21.93
N ASP A 206 -1.58 -11.13 22.45
CA ASP A 206 -1.88 -11.46 23.84
C ASP A 206 -1.52 -12.92 24.16
N LEU A 207 -1.89 -13.84 23.28
CA LEU A 207 -1.58 -15.26 23.44
C LEU A 207 -0.06 -15.50 23.45
N MET A 208 0.68 -14.88 22.52
CA MET A 208 2.14 -15.01 22.47
C MET A 208 2.81 -14.36 23.69
N ALA A 209 2.32 -13.22 24.18
CA ALA A 209 2.80 -12.57 25.38
C ALA A 209 2.56 -13.41 26.65
N GLU A 210 1.37 -14.00 26.77
CA GLU A 210 1.06 -14.95 27.84
C GLU A 210 2.03 -16.14 27.83
N ILE A 211 2.24 -16.76 26.67
CA ILE A 211 3.19 -17.88 26.54
C ILE A 211 4.60 -17.42 26.89
N ALA A 212 5.07 -16.27 26.41
CA ALA A 212 6.38 -15.72 26.75
C ALA A 212 6.54 -15.52 28.27
N SER A 213 5.48 -15.10 28.96
CA SER A 213 5.49 -14.82 30.41
C SER A 213 5.55 -16.06 31.33
N GLY A 214 5.28 -17.26 30.80
CA GLY A 214 5.18 -18.47 31.63
C GLY A 214 3.81 -19.13 31.63
N SER A 215 2.76 -18.44 31.19
CA SER A 215 1.41 -19.00 31.04
C SER A 215 1.35 -20.04 29.92
N ASN A 216 0.30 -20.84 29.90
CA ASN A 216 -0.01 -21.75 28.80
C ASN A 216 -1.04 -21.16 27.82
N ALA A 217 -1.67 -20.01 28.13
CA ALA A 217 -2.60 -19.29 27.25
C ALA A 217 -3.70 -20.19 26.62
N GLY A 218 -4.23 -21.15 27.39
CA GLY A 218 -5.25 -22.10 26.92
C GLY A 218 -4.71 -23.31 26.14
N LEU A 219 -3.40 -23.44 25.96
CA LEU A 219 -2.74 -24.65 25.48
C LEU A 219 -2.55 -25.67 26.62
N THR A 220 -2.38 -26.95 26.27
CA THR A 220 -1.92 -27.97 27.21
C THR A 220 -0.45 -27.75 27.59
N ASN A 221 0.01 -28.36 28.69
CA ASN A 221 1.41 -28.21 29.13
C ASN A 221 2.43 -28.62 28.07
N ASN A 222 2.16 -29.70 27.33
CA ASN A 222 3.09 -30.21 26.30
C ASN A 222 3.08 -29.28 25.07
N GLU A 223 1.89 -28.86 24.62
CA GLU A 223 1.74 -27.90 23.53
C GLU A 223 2.44 -26.57 23.84
N ALA A 224 2.21 -26.03 25.04
CA ALA A 224 2.83 -24.79 25.48
C ALA A 224 4.35 -24.93 25.58
N ALA A 225 4.87 -26.06 26.10
CA ALA A 225 6.31 -26.30 26.21
C ALA A 225 6.99 -26.35 24.84
N ASP A 226 6.42 -27.08 23.87
CA ASP A 226 6.97 -27.21 22.52
C ASP A 226 6.92 -25.88 21.75
N PHE A 227 5.88 -25.07 21.99
CA PHE A 227 5.73 -23.79 21.31
C PHE A 227 6.51 -22.63 21.96
N ARG A 228 6.72 -22.68 23.29
CA ARG A 228 7.34 -21.61 24.09
C ARG A 228 8.71 -21.18 23.59
N PHE A 229 9.55 -22.13 23.19
CA PHE A 229 10.89 -21.82 22.69
C PHE A 229 10.84 -20.88 21.48
N PHE A 230 9.92 -21.14 20.55
CA PHE A 230 9.74 -20.31 19.36
C PHE A 230 9.18 -18.92 19.71
N VAL A 231 8.19 -18.86 20.60
CA VAL A 231 7.60 -17.60 21.07
C VAL A 231 8.63 -16.71 21.77
N GLN A 232 9.49 -17.29 22.60
CA GLN A 232 10.58 -16.55 23.27
C GLN A 232 11.54 -15.95 22.26
N LYS A 233 11.91 -16.69 21.21
CA LYS A 233 12.77 -16.15 20.15
C LYS A 233 12.13 -14.98 19.44
N LEU A 234 10.84 -15.06 19.11
CA LEU A 234 10.12 -13.94 18.52
C LEU A 234 10.07 -12.72 19.46
N HIS A 235 9.82 -12.93 20.76
CA HIS A 235 9.82 -11.86 21.76
C HIS A 235 11.19 -11.17 21.90
N GLU A 236 12.28 -11.93 21.94
CA GLU A 236 13.66 -11.40 22.01
C GLU A 236 13.99 -10.50 20.81
N THR A 237 13.40 -10.76 19.64
CA THR A 237 13.57 -9.88 18.46
C THR A 237 12.73 -8.61 18.49
N GLY A 238 11.83 -8.45 19.46
CA GLY A 238 10.85 -7.36 19.50
C GLY A 238 9.78 -7.47 18.41
N PHE A 239 9.45 -8.69 17.99
CA PHE A 239 8.38 -8.95 17.01
C PHE A 239 7.00 -8.53 17.53
N PHE A 240 6.77 -8.72 18.84
CA PHE A 240 5.59 -8.33 19.61
C PHE A 240 5.98 -7.91 21.03
#